data_AF-I1ZIK9-F1
#
_entry.id   AF-I1ZIK9-F1
#
_cell.length_a   1.000
_cell.length_b   1.000
_cell.length_c   1.000
_cell.angle_alpha   90.00
_cell.angle_beta   90.00
_cell.angle_gamma   90.00
#
_symmetry.space_group_name_H-M   'P 1'
#
loop_
_entity.id
_entity.type
_entity.pdbx_description
1 polymer ?
#
loop_
_entity_poly.entity_id
_entity_poly.type
_entity_poly.pdbx_seq_one_letter_code
_entity_poly.pdbx_strand_id
1 'polypeptide(L)'
;MLKTVTYEILYWSKLRNGLTGILKLKTVKFIMEKVISDDDWFLLNPDQIGFYRVNYELSNWILLIHQLRSNHNAIPPIARLQILDDIIEFYSKGQILGAQTIFDVISYLENETEYTIWKYSKTIFDLLKSFFDMRPSYKYFKAFMNKMIGKLLYQIDWMKSDYRTLTIQLNERQIDAYLCVPIRPSLL
;
A
#
# COMPACT_ATOMS: atom_id res chain seq x y z
N MET A 1 5.89 5.02 -27.79
CA MET A 1 6.60 3.72 -27.93
C MET A 1 5.68 2.62 -27.40
N LEU A 2 5.71 1.39 -27.91
CA LEU A 2 4.91 0.29 -27.30
C LEU A 2 5.50 -0.04 -25.91
N LYS A 3 4.71 0.13 -24.84
CA LYS A 3 5.14 -0.25 -23.49
C LYS A 3 5.03 -1.77 -23.34
N THR A 4 6.14 -2.41 -22.94
CA THR A 4 6.19 -3.85 -22.67
C THR A 4 6.14 -4.06 -21.17
N VAL A 5 5.27 -4.94 -20.69
CA VAL A 5 5.21 -5.31 -19.27
C VAL A 5 5.60 -6.77 -19.11
N THR A 6 6.53 -7.04 -18.19
CA THR A 6 6.95 -8.39 -17.80
C THR A 6 6.41 -8.74 -16.43
N TYR A 7 5.87 -9.95 -16.28
CA TYR A 7 5.34 -10.44 -15.02
C TYR A 7 5.74 -11.90 -14.79
N GLU A 8 5.84 -12.28 -13.51
CA GLU A 8 6.01 -13.66 -13.05
C GLU A 8 4.72 -14.14 -12.39
N ILE A 9 4.15 -15.26 -12.83
CA ILE A 9 3.03 -15.90 -12.12
C ILE A 9 3.52 -17.18 -11.47
N LEU A 10 3.22 -17.33 -10.18
CA LEU A 10 3.54 -18.52 -9.40
C LEU A 10 2.28 -19.38 -9.24
N TYR A 11 2.36 -20.64 -9.66
CA TYR A 11 1.29 -21.62 -9.45
C TYR A 11 1.76 -22.74 -8.52
N TRP A 12 0.88 -23.13 -7.59
CA TRP A 12 1.06 -24.36 -6.83
C TRP A 12 0.63 -25.54 -7.70
N SER A 13 1.53 -26.50 -7.86
CA SER A 13 1.24 -27.76 -8.54
C SER A 13 1.36 -28.93 -7.57
N LYS A 14 0.44 -29.88 -7.69
CA LYS A 14 0.50 -31.18 -7.02
C LYS A 14 0.59 -32.24 -8.10
N LEU A 15 1.71 -32.93 -8.16
CA LEU A 15 1.93 -34.03 -9.08
C LEU A 15 1.23 -35.29 -8.57
N ARG A 16 0.87 -36.20 -9.49
CA ARG A 16 0.15 -37.45 -9.17
C ARG A 16 0.90 -38.34 -8.18
N ASN A 17 2.23 -38.20 -8.08
CA ASN A 17 3.09 -38.93 -7.14
C ASN A 17 3.15 -38.29 -5.73
N GLY A 18 2.34 -37.28 -5.43
CA GLY A 18 2.29 -36.62 -4.13
C GLY A 18 3.30 -35.49 -3.94
N LEU A 19 4.21 -35.26 -4.91
CA LEU A 19 5.12 -34.12 -4.87
C LEU A 19 4.35 -32.81 -5.06
N THR A 20 4.69 -31.82 -4.25
CA THR A 20 4.23 -30.44 -4.41
C THR A 20 5.38 -29.57 -4.88
N GLY A 21 5.10 -28.62 -5.77
CA GLY A 21 6.12 -27.73 -6.33
C GLY A 21 5.51 -26.44 -6.87
N ILE A 22 6.29 -25.37 -6.84
CA ILE A 22 5.91 -24.08 -7.42
C ILE A 22 6.29 -24.09 -8.90
N LEU A 23 5.30 -24.04 -9.79
CA LEU A 23 5.51 -23.73 -11.20
C LEU A 23 5.68 -22.21 -11.33
N LYS A 24 6.80 -21.79 -11.93
CA LYS A 24 7.05 -20.39 -12.27
C LYS A 24 6.76 -20.20 -13.75
N LEU A 25 5.71 -19.43 -14.08
CA LEU A 25 5.56 -18.90 -15.43
C LEU A 25 6.60 -17.79 -15.59
N LYS A 26 7.68 -18.14 -16.31
CA LYS A 26 8.98 -17.47 -16.23
C LYS A 26 8.96 -16.04 -16.80
N THR A 27 8.15 -15.79 -17.83
CA THR A 27 7.86 -14.45 -18.35
C THR A 27 6.73 -14.59 -19.35
N VAL A 28 5.71 -13.75 -19.23
CA VAL A 28 4.84 -13.45 -20.38
C VAL A 28 4.95 -11.95 -20.62
N LYS A 29 5.06 -11.57 -21.89
CA LYS A 29 5.14 -10.18 -22.32
C LYS A 29 3.75 -9.77 -22.80
N PHE A 30 3.17 -8.77 -22.16
CA PHE A 30 2.02 -8.09 -22.72
C PHE A 30 2.49 -6.91 -23.56
N ILE A 31 1.90 -6.77 -24.75
CA ILE A 31 2.02 -5.58 -25.58
C ILE A 31 0.70 -4.84 -25.40
N MET A 32 0.77 -3.61 -24.88
CA MET A 32 -0.41 -2.75 -24.84
C MET A 32 -0.74 -2.35 -26.28
N GLU A 33 -1.91 -2.77 -26.78
CA GLU A 33 -2.37 -2.44 -28.15
C GLU A 33 -2.53 -0.93 -28.35
N LYS A 34 -2.82 -0.20 -27.27
CA LYS A 34 -2.93 1.25 -27.26
C LYS A 34 -1.63 1.88 -26.77
N VAL A 35 -1.15 2.88 -27.50
CA VAL A 35 -0.07 3.75 -27.02
C VAL A 35 -0.58 4.53 -25.82
N ILE A 36 0.02 4.26 -24.67
CA ILE A 36 -0.17 5.02 -23.44
C ILE A 36 0.83 6.18 -23.49
N SER A 37 0.40 7.39 -23.13
CA SER A 37 1.35 8.51 -23.01
C SER A 37 2.47 8.13 -22.05
N ASP A 38 3.66 8.68 -22.24
CA ASP A 38 4.75 8.47 -21.27
C ASP A 38 4.39 9.08 -19.90
N ASP A 39 3.46 10.04 -19.88
CA ASP A 39 2.90 10.69 -18.68
C ASP A 39 1.70 9.96 -18.07
N ASP A 40 1.19 8.92 -18.71
CA ASP A 40 0.04 8.15 -18.22
C ASP A 40 0.50 6.89 -17.48
N TRP A 41 -0.07 6.67 -16.30
CA TRP A 41 0.09 5.43 -15.55
C TRP A 41 -0.80 4.32 -16.15
N PHE A 42 -0.40 3.08 -15.90
CA PHE A 42 -1.26 1.94 -16.13
C PHE A 42 -1.25 1.03 -14.90
N LEU A 43 -2.33 0.26 -14.78
CA LEU A 43 -2.55 -0.67 -13.69
C LEU A 43 -2.90 -2.04 -14.26
N LEU A 44 -2.25 -3.07 -13.75
CA LEU A 44 -2.62 -4.45 -14.04
C LEU A 44 -3.33 -5.05 -12.82
N ASN A 45 -4.20 -6.01 -13.08
CA ASN A 45 -5.04 -6.65 -12.07
C ASN A 45 -5.90 -5.66 -11.25
N PRO A 46 -6.55 -4.65 -11.85
CA PRO A 46 -7.24 -3.58 -11.11
C PRO A 46 -8.32 -4.07 -10.15
N ASP A 47 -8.93 -5.22 -10.43
CA ASP A 47 -9.99 -5.84 -9.63
C ASP A 47 -9.49 -6.99 -8.76
N GLN A 48 -8.17 -7.26 -8.72
CA GLN A 48 -7.57 -8.37 -7.96
C GLN A 48 -8.17 -9.76 -8.27
N ILE A 49 -8.66 -9.96 -9.50
CA ILE A 49 -9.20 -11.25 -9.96
C ILE A 49 -8.07 -12.26 -10.22
N GLY A 50 -6.93 -11.78 -10.70
CA GLY A 50 -5.77 -12.60 -10.97
C GLY A 50 -5.02 -12.96 -9.68
N PHE A 51 -4.65 -14.22 -9.53
CA PHE A 51 -3.79 -14.68 -8.43
C PHE A 51 -2.30 -14.42 -8.73
N TYR A 52 -1.94 -13.15 -8.89
CA TYR A 52 -0.57 -12.71 -9.14
C TYR A 52 -0.33 -11.30 -8.61
N ARG A 53 0.93 -11.01 -8.28
CA ARG A 53 1.42 -9.69 -7.87
C ARG A 53 1.94 -8.94 -9.09
N VAL A 54 1.89 -7.61 -9.04
CA VAL A 54 2.33 -6.77 -10.17
C VAL A 54 3.47 -5.86 -9.74
N ASN A 55 4.65 -6.09 -10.32
CA ASN A 55 5.75 -5.14 -10.22
C ASN A 55 5.78 -4.28 -11.49
N TYR A 56 6.06 -2.99 -11.31
CA TYR A 56 6.17 -2.03 -12.40
C TYR A 56 7.61 -1.54 -12.54
N GLU A 57 7.95 -1.04 -13.72
CA GLU A 57 9.14 -0.19 -13.86
C GLU A 57 9.01 1.06 -12.98
N LEU A 58 10.15 1.61 -12.55
CA LEU A 58 10.20 2.77 -11.66
C LEU A 58 9.40 3.97 -12.21
N SER A 59 9.40 4.17 -13.53
CA SER A 59 8.63 5.22 -14.21
C SER A 59 7.14 5.12 -13.91
N ASN A 60 6.54 3.93 -14.05
CA ASN A 60 5.13 3.74 -13.76
C ASN A 60 4.83 3.77 -12.25
N TRP A 61 5.76 3.30 -11.40
CA TRP A 61 5.64 3.50 -9.96
C TRP A 61 5.52 4.98 -9.58
N ILE A 62 6.36 5.84 -10.16
CA ILE A 62 6.32 7.30 -9.93
C ILE A 62 4.97 7.89 -10.35
N LEU A 63 4.45 7.49 -11.52
CA LEU A 63 3.16 7.97 -12.01
C LEU A 63 1.99 7.51 -11.11
N LEU A 64 2.01 6.26 -10.65
CA LEU A 64 1.03 5.74 -9.70
C LEU A 64 1.08 6.49 -8.36
N ILE A 65 2.28 6.75 -7.83
CA ILE A 65 2.48 7.54 -6.61
C ILE A 65 1.89 8.94 -6.79
N HIS A 66 2.15 9.59 -7.93
CA HIS A 66 1.60 10.90 -8.24
C HIS A 66 0.07 10.88 -8.29
N GLN A 67 -0.53 9.87 -8.94
CA GLN A 67 -1.98 9.69 -8.98
C GLN A 67 -2.57 9.48 -7.57
N LEU A 68 -1.96 8.62 -6.76
CA LEU A 68 -2.40 8.34 -5.39
C LEU A 68 -2.39 9.61 -4.52
N ARG A 69 -1.34 10.42 -4.62
CA ARG A 69 -1.20 11.64 -3.82
C ARG A 69 -2.14 12.77 -4.28
N SER A 70 -2.36 12.89 -5.59
CA SER A 70 -3.21 13.94 -6.17
C SER A 70 -4.70 13.60 -6.09
N ASN A 71 -5.08 12.38 -6.46
CA ASN A 71 -6.45 11.88 -6.41
C ASN A 71 -6.46 10.34 -6.35
N HIS A 72 -6.36 9.78 -5.15
CA HIS A 72 -6.42 8.32 -4.92
C HIS A 72 -7.75 7.70 -5.40
N ASN A 73 -8.85 8.45 -5.47
CA ASN A 73 -10.16 7.92 -5.90
C ASN A 73 -10.23 7.55 -7.37
N ALA A 74 -9.25 7.96 -8.20
CA ALA A 74 -9.10 7.47 -9.57
C ALA A 74 -8.67 6.00 -9.65
N ILE A 75 -8.13 5.45 -8.56
CA ILE A 75 -7.72 4.04 -8.45
C ILE A 75 -8.70 3.34 -7.50
N PRO A 76 -9.37 2.25 -7.88
CA PRO A 76 -10.31 1.55 -7.01
C PRO A 76 -9.68 1.10 -5.68
N PRO A 77 -10.44 1.06 -4.56
CA PRO A 77 -9.90 0.67 -3.24
C PRO A 77 -9.11 -0.65 -3.24
N ILE A 78 -9.60 -1.65 -3.96
CA ILE A 78 -8.97 -2.97 -4.03
C ILE A 78 -7.60 -2.93 -4.72
N ALA A 79 -7.45 -2.09 -5.75
CA ALA A 79 -6.17 -1.83 -6.41
C ALA A 79 -5.21 -1.01 -5.53
N ARG A 80 -5.72 -0.06 -4.75
CA ARG A 80 -4.90 0.69 -3.79
C ARG A 80 -4.32 -0.22 -2.71
N LEU A 81 -5.12 -1.18 -2.23
CA LEU A 81 -4.66 -2.24 -1.33
C LEU A 81 -3.59 -3.10 -2.00
N GLN A 82 -3.79 -3.49 -3.27
CA GLN A 82 -2.80 -4.23 -4.05
C GLN A 82 -1.45 -3.52 -4.09
N ILE A 83 -1.46 -2.23 -4.45
CA ILE A 83 -0.25 -1.41 -4.58
C ILE A 83 0.54 -1.42 -3.25
N LEU A 84 -0.16 -1.27 -2.13
CA LEU A 84 0.46 -1.29 -0.80
C LEU A 84 1.02 -2.66 -0.42
N ASP A 85 0.34 -3.75 -0.77
CA ASP A 85 0.80 -5.11 -0.48
C ASP A 85 1.97 -5.52 -1.38
N ASP A 86 1.89 -5.20 -2.67
CA ASP A 86 2.89 -5.51 -3.68
C ASP A 86 4.20 -4.74 -3.43
N ILE A 87 4.14 -3.44 -3.10
CA ILE A 87 5.36 -2.64 -2.86
C ILE A 87 6.19 -3.22 -1.69
N ILE A 88 5.54 -3.77 -0.66
CA ILE A 88 6.23 -4.35 0.49
C ILE A 88 6.82 -5.71 0.15
N GLU A 89 6.04 -6.55 -0.50
CA GLU A 89 6.51 -7.87 -0.94
C GLU A 89 7.76 -7.71 -1.82
N PHE A 90 7.68 -6.86 -2.84
CA PHE A 90 8.80 -6.66 -3.75
C PHE A 90 10.01 -6.01 -3.06
N TYR A 91 9.79 -5.09 -2.12
CA TYR A 91 10.89 -4.53 -1.32
C TYR A 91 11.57 -5.61 -0.46
N SER A 92 10.80 -6.45 0.22
CA SER A 92 11.33 -7.54 1.05
C SER A 92 12.16 -8.56 0.26
N LYS A 93 11.89 -8.70 -1.05
CA LYS A 93 12.64 -9.53 -1.99
C LYS A 93 13.82 -8.81 -2.66
N GLY A 94 14.05 -7.53 -2.35
CA GLY A 94 15.08 -6.72 -2.99
C GLY A 94 14.79 -6.36 -4.45
N GLN A 95 13.52 -6.42 -4.87
CA GLN A 95 13.07 -6.17 -6.24
C GLN A 95 12.58 -4.73 -6.47
N ILE A 96 12.62 -3.88 -5.43
CA ILE A 96 12.39 -2.44 -5.52
C ILE A 96 13.66 -1.70 -5.17
N LEU A 97 13.99 -0.70 -6.00
CA LEU A 97 15.15 0.15 -5.82
C LEU A 97 14.83 1.24 -4.80
N GLY A 98 15.17 0.96 -3.53
CA GLY A 98 15.22 1.96 -2.46
C GLY A 98 13.98 2.01 -1.58
N ALA A 99 14.21 2.15 -0.27
CA ALA A 99 13.15 2.31 0.73
C ALA A 99 12.30 3.57 0.51
N GLN A 100 12.85 4.57 -0.19
CA GLN A 100 12.15 5.81 -0.50
C GLN A 100 10.84 5.57 -1.26
N THR A 101 10.81 4.63 -2.20
CA THR A 101 9.59 4.30 -2.96
C THR A 101 8.46 3.81 -2.04
N ILE A 102 8.78 3.08 -0.97
CA ILE A 102 7.77 2.70 0.03
C ILE A 102 7.23 3.93 0.74
N PHE A 103 8.10 4.83 1.20
CA PHE A 103 7.69 6.07 1.86
C PHE A 103 6.83 6.95 0.96
N ASP A 104 7.17 7.02 -0.32
CA ASP A 104 6.40 7.78 -1.31
C ASP A 104 5.02 7.16 -1.56
N VAL A 105 4.92 5.83 -1.64
CA VAL A 105 3.62 5.14 -1.72
C VAL A 105 2.82 5.39 -0.44
N ILE A 106 3.32 5.03 0.75
CA ILE A 106 2.52 5.16 1.98
C ILE A 106 2.15 6.61 2.31
N SER A 107 2.88 7.61 1.78
CA SER A 107 2.57 9.02 2.00
C SER A 107 1.18 9.42 1.51
N TYR A 108 0.59 8.71 0.54
CA TYR A 108 -0.78 9.02 0.09
C TYR A 108 -1.83 8.68 1.15
N LEU A 109 -1.52 7.79 2.11
CA LEU A 109 -2.46 7.38 3.16
C LEU A 109 -3.00 8.58 3.94
N GLU A 110 -2.27 9.70 3.98
CA GLU A 110 -2.75 10.99 4.52
C GLU A 110 -4.14 11.40 3.97
N ASN A 111 -4.49 10.96 2.76
CA ASN A 111 -5.75 11.27 2.09
C ASN A 111 -6.71 10.08 2.03
N GLU A 112 -6.32 8.89 2.47
CA GLU A 112 -7.12 7.68 2.34
C GLU A 112 -8.32 7.68 3.31
N THR A 113 -9.47 7.25 2.82
CA THR A 113 -10.74 7.23 3.57
C THR A 113 -11.26 5.81 3.81
N GLU A 114 -10.78 4.83 3.05
CA GLU A 114 -11.21 3.43 3.16
C GLU A 114 -10.61 2.75 4.38
N TYR A 115 -11.47 2.28 5.28
CA TYR A 115 -11.06 1.59 6.51
C TYR A 115 -10.19 0.37 6.23
N THR A 116 -10.57 -0.45 5.24
CA THR A 116 -9.86 -1.70 4.93
C THR A 116 -8.41 -1.44 4.54
N ILE A 117 -8.16 -0.32 3.86
CA ILE A 117 -6.80 0.10 3.46
C ILE A 117 -6.02 0.52 4.70
N TRP A 118 -6.59 1.37 5.56
CA TRP A 118 -5.94 1.76 6.83
C TRP A 118 -5.65 0.58 7.75
N LYS A 119 -6.57 -0.38 7.84
CA LYS A 119 -6.39 -1.62 8.60
C LYS A 119 -5.20 -2.42 8.08
N TYR A 120 -5.06 -2.54 6.76
CA TYR A 120 -3.92 -3.21 6.13
C TYR A 120 -2.62 -2.43 6.34
N SER A 121 -2.66 -1.09 6.26
CA SER A 121 -1.50 -0.20 6.44
C SER A 121 -0.75 -0.41 7.76
N LYS A 122 -1.41 -0.96 8.79
CA LYS A 122 -0.75 -1.40 10.02
C LYS A 122 0.43 -2.32 9.76
N THR A 123 0.24 -3.34 8.94
CA THR A 123 1.28 -4.34 8.65
C THR A 123 2.52 -3.65 8.07
N ILE A 124 2.29 -2.64 7.24
CA ILE A 124 3.32 -1.79 6.64
C ILE A 124 4.03 -0.96 7.70
N PHE A 125 3.27 -0.32 8.59
CA PHE A 125 3.84 0.50 9.65
C PHE A 125 4.63 -0.32 10.66
N ASP A 126 4.18 -1.52 11.01
CA ASP A 126 4.90 -2.44 11.89
C ASP A 126 6.22 -2.89 11.24
N LEU A 127 6.20 -3.20 9.95
CA LEU A 127 7.42 -3.49 9.19
C LEU A 127 8.38 -2.31 9.18
N LEU A 128 7.90 -1.11 8.82
CA LEU A 128 8.74 0.08 8.76
C LEU A 128 9.29 0.45 10.14
N LYS A 129 8.48 0.37 11.19
CA LYS A 129 8.91 0.58 12.57
C LYS A 129 10.10 -0.32 12.93
N SER A 130 10.07 -1.58 12.52
CA SER A 130 11.17 -2.53 12.76
C SER A 130 12.51 -2.08 12.15
N PHE A 131 12.49 -1.27 11.08
CA PHE A 131 13.71 -0.74 10.47
C PHE A 131 14.34 0.41 11.28
N PHE A 132 13.54 1.13 12.06
CA PHE A 132 13.99 2.29 12.84
C PHE A 132 14.09 2.00 14.33
N ASP A 133 13.57 0.88 14.82
CA ASP A 133 13.50 0.60 16.25
C ASP A 133 14.90 0.62 16.89
N MET A 134 14.99 1.24 18.06
CA MET A 134 16.24 1.51 18.79
C MET A 134 17.29 2.37 18.04
N ARG A 135 16.95 2.98 16.89
CA ARG A 135 17.86 3.87 16.13
C ARG A 135 17.53 5.35 16.37
N PRO A 136 18.51 6.27 16.30
CA PRO A 136 18.25 7.71 16.40
C PRO A 136 17.28 8.25 15.35
N SER A 137 17.17 7.55 14.21
CA SER A 137 16.24 7.88 13.12
C SER A 137 14.77 7.60 13.45
N TYR A 138 14.47 6.85 14.53
CA TYR A 138 13.10 6.58 14.98
C TYR A 138 12.29 7.85 15.22
N LYS A 139 12.93 8.94 15.69
CA LYS A 139 12.26 10.22 15.91
C LYS A 139 11.65 10.80 14.62
N TYR A 140 12.31 10.60 13.47
CA TYR A 140 11.82 11.07 12.18
C TYR A 140 10.68 10.20 11.66
N PHE A 141 10.78 8.88 11.84
CA PHE A 141 9.69 7.96 11.53
C PHE A 141 8.45 8.26 12.38
N LYS A 142 8.63 8.50 13.69
CA LYS A 142 7.52 8.89 14.59
C LYS A 142 6.86 10.20 14.14
N ALA A 143 7.64 11.21 13.76
CA ALA A 143 7.10 12.47 13.25
C ALA A 143 6.29 12.28 11.95
N PHE A 144 6.79 11.45 11.04
CA PHE A 144 6.09 11.07 9.80
C PHE A 144 4.75 10.38 10.09
N MET A 145 4.75 9.37 10.98
CA MET A 145 3.54 8.65 11.39
C MET A 145 2.50 9.58 12.04
N ASN A 146 2.95 10.47 12.93
CA ASN A 146 2.08 11.43 13.59
C ASN A 146 1.39 12.38 12.61
N LYS A 147 2.10 12.81 11.56
CA LYS A 147 1.54 13.65 10.50
C LYS A 147 0.40 12.93 9.77
N MET A 148 0.63 11.68 9.35
CA MET A 148 -0.37 10.90 8.62
C MET A 148 -1.63 10.65 9.44
N ILE A 149 -1.46 10.21 10.69
CA ILE A 149 -2.60 9.81 11.52
C ILE A 149 -3.30 11.03 12.15
N GLY A 150 -2.57 12.11 12.44
CA GLY A 150 -3.18 13.36 12.91
C GLY A 150 -4.25 13.88 11.96
N LYS A 151 -4.03 13.76 10.64
CA LYS A 151 -5.03 14.16 9.64
C LYS A 151 -6.24 13.22 9.61
N LEU A 152 -6.02 11.91 9.70
CA LEU A 152 -7.10 10.92 9.82
C LEU A 152 -7.98 11.23 11.04
N LEU A 153 -7.37 11.50 12.20
CA LEU A 153 -8.09 11.80 13.44
C LEU A 153 -8.89 13.11 13.37
N TYR A 154 -8.39 14.10 12.62
CA TYR A 154 -9.10 15.36 12.39
C TYR A 154 -10.31 15.20 11.46
N GLN A 155 -10.23 14.28 10.49
CA GLN A 155 -11.33 14.00 9.56
C GLN A 155 -12.47 13.19 10.20
N ILE A 156 -12.20 12.48 11.30
CA ILE A 156 -13.23 11.75 12.06
C ILE A 156 -14.07 12.77 12.84
N ASP A 157 -15.33 12.94 12.45
CA ASP A 157 -16.32 13.69 13.22
C ASP A 157 -16.80 12.84 14.40
N TRP A 158 -16.11 12.97 15.53
CA TRP A 158 -16.38 12.25 16.78
C TRP A 158 -17.79 12.46 17.34
N MET A 159 -18.54 13.44 16.83
CA MET A 159 -19.90 13.79 17.30
C MET A 159 -21.03 13.28 16.40
N LYS A 160 -20.75 12.84 15.16
CA LYS A 160 -21.75 12.32 14.20
C LYS A 160 -21.68 10.82 14.00
N SER A 161 -21.42 10.05 15.05
CA SER A 161 -21.44 8.58 14.97
C SER A 161 -22.87 8.03 14.81
N ASP A 162 -23.49 8.31 13.67
CA ASP A 162 -24.52 7.43 13.13
C ASP A 162 -23.82 6.14 12.67
N TYR A 163 -24.39 5.00 13.01
CA TYR A 163 -23.78 3.67 13.08
C TYR A 163 -23.23 3.12 11.75
N ARG A 164 -23.33 3.90 10.67
CA ARG A 164 -22.99 3.54 9.29
C ARG A 164 -21.79 4.30 8.72
N THR A 165 -21.16 5.19 9.49
CA THR A 165 -20.08 6.07 9.03
C THR A 165 -18.83 5.85 9.88
N LEU A 166 -17.79 5.23 9.29
CA LEU A 166 -16.46 4.94 9.91
C LEU A 166 -16.46 4.05 11.17
N THR A 167 -17.63 3.58 11.59
CA THR A 167 -17.93 3.17 12.95
C THR A 167 -17.61 1.70 13.23
N ILE A 168 -16.77 1.46 14.26
CA ILE A 168 -16.72 0.30 15.19
C ILE A 168 -15.40 -0.52 15.24
N GLN A 169 -14.38 -0.33 14.39
CA GLN A 169 -13.11 -1.07 14.57
C GLN A 169 -11.81 -0.26 14.42
N LEU A 170 -11.86 1.01 14.80
CA LEU A 170 -10.73 1.59 15.50
C LEU A 170 -11.26 1.95 16.89
N ASN A 171 -11.28 0.97 17.80
CA ASN A 171 -11.44 1.32 19.20
C ASN A 171 -10.35 2.33 19.53
N GLU A 172 -10.64 3.37 20.32
CA GLU A 172 -9.64 4.35 20.77
C GLU A 172 -8.38 3.65 21.28
N ARG A 173 -8.53 2.51 21.97
CA ARG A 173 -7.45 1.61 22.39
C ARG A 173 -6.56 1.07 21.26
N GLN A 174 -7.11 0.82 20.07
CA GLN A 174 -6.35 0.40 18.91
C GLN A 174 -5.59 1.58 18.31
N ILE A 175 -6.15 2.78 18.24
CA ILE A 175 -5.41 3.97 17.81
C ILE A 175 -4.32 4.33 18.84
N ASP A 176 -4.64 4.28 20.14
CA ASP A 176 -3.71 4.45 21.26
C ASP A 176 -2.58 3.42 21.22
N ALA A 177 -2.91 2.14 20.98
CA ALA A 177 -1.93 1.06 20.84
C ALA A 177 -1.13 1.12 19.53
N TYR A 178 -1.68 1.71 18.46
CA TYR A 178 -0.99 1.88 17.18
C TYR A 178 0.10 2.97 17.23
N LEU A 179 0.00 3.94 18.14
CA LEU A 179 0.76 5.20 17.99
C LEU A 179 1.71 5.56 19.13
N CYS A 180 1.53 5.09 20.36
CA CYS A 180 2.23 5.65 21.53
C CYS A 180 2.21 7.21 21.51
N VAL A 181 1.08 7.79 21.07
CA VAL A 181 0.80 9.22 21.10
C VAL A 181 -0.47 9.39 21.91
N PRO A 182 -0.46 10.15 23.02
CA PRO A 182 -1.69 10.48 23.71
C PRO A 182 -2.56 11.33 22.77
N ILE A 183 -3.77 10.83 22.45
CA ILE A 183 -4.70 11.46 21.52
C ILE A 183 -5.37 12.71 22.12
N ARG A 184 -5.24 12.95 23.44
CA ARG A 184 -5.81 14.17 24.05
C ARG A 184 -4.88 15.37 23.86
N PRO A 185 -5.30 16.43 23.14
CA PRO A 185 -4.92 17.76 23.57
C PRO A 185 -5.47 17.87 25.00
N SER A 186 -4.63 18.28 25.93
CA SER A 186 -5.08 18.72 27.25
C SER A 186 -6.25 19.69 27.06
N LEU A 187 -7.47 19.20 27.32
CA LEU A 187 -8.57 20.07 27.65
C LEU A 187 -8.12 20.87 28.87
N LEU A 188 -8.30 22.19 28.78
CA LEU A 188 -8.10 23.16 29.85
C LEU A 188 -8.56 22.63 31.21
#